data_AF-A0A5Q3Q3Y5-F1
#
_entry.id   AF-A0A5Q3Q3Y5-F1
#
_cell.length_a   1.000
_cell.length_b   1.000
_cell.length_c   1.000
_cell.angle_alpha   90.00
_cell.angle_beta   90.00
_cell.angle_gamma   90.00
#
_symmetry.space_group_name_H-M   'P 1'
#
loop_
_entity.id
_entity.type
_entity.pdbx_description
1 polymer ?
#
loop_
_entity_poly.entity_id
_entity_poly.type
_entity_poly.pdbx_seq_one_letter_code
_entity_poly.pdbx_strand_id
1 'polypeptide(L)'
;MRPRVIHCSRRELNAAGRGRRGRRPSSRQRRSAVTRGSDRGPATGVVYVHSSPSAVCPHVEWAISGALGTRVDLSWTAQSAAPGQLRAECVWTGEPGTGGTLVSALRAWPMLRFEVTEDPSVGVDGERYCHVPELGLWRAATGANGDIMVTEDQLRTLALTSTGQESFGHRVEQMLGSAWDEALEPFRCGGDGAPVTWLHRVG
;
A
#
# COMPACT_ATOMS: atom_id res chain seq x y z
N MET A 1 50.96 25.09 -27.53
CA MET A 1 49.61 25.17 -28.15
C MET A 1 49.77 25.47 -29.63
N ARG A 2 49.05 24.71 -30.46
CA ARG A 2 49.15 24.68 -31.92
C ARG A 2 48.65 25.97 -32.61
N PRO A 3 49.01 26.20 -33.89
CA PRO A 3 48.85 27.47 -34.57
C PRO A 3 47.61 27.53 -35.50
N ARG A 4 47.39 28.72 -36.06
CA ARG A 4 47.18 29.00 -37.51
C ARG A 4 45.76 29.32 -38.06
N VAL A 5 45.76 30.44 -38.79
CA VAL A 5 45.01 30.85 -40.01
C VAL A 5 43.59 31.42 -39.91
N ILE A 6 43.49 32.69 -40.30
CA ILE A 6 42.31 33.36 -40.84
C ILE A 6 42.50 33.53 -42.37
N HIS A 7 41.37 33.51 -43.08
CA HIS A 7 41.08 33.81 -44.49
C HIS A 7 41.20 32.66 -45.52
N CYS A 8 40.05 32.30 -46.13
CA CYS A 8 39.64 32.91 -47.40
C CYS A 8 38.16 32.64 -47.72
N SER A 9 37.55 33.61 -48.39
CA SER A 9 36.16 33.73 -48.83
C SER A 9 35.94 33.15 -50.23
N ARG A 10 34.72 32.67 -50.51
CA ARG A 10 34.13 32.53 -51.85
C ARG A 10 32.60 32.66 -51.68
N ARG A 11 31.98 33.79 -52.09
CA ARG A 11 31.23 34.02 -53.36
C ARG A 11 30.36 32.82 -53.79
N GLU A 12 29.13 32.92 -54.26
CA GLU A 12 28.18 33.98 -54.60
C GLU A 12 26.82 33.28 -54.90
N LEU A 13 25.70 33.93 -54.55
CA LEU A 13 24.44 34.09 -55.30
C LEU A 13 23.79 32.91 -56.08
N ASN A 14 22.55 32.53 -55.77
CA ASN A 14 21.34 33.00 -56.47
C ASN A 14 20.01 32.28 -56.12
N ALA A 15 18.97 33.12 -56.05
CA ALA A 15 17.58 32.99 -56.56
C ALA A 15 16.65 31.81 -56.18
N ALA A 16 15.61 32.18 -55.41
CA ALA A 16 14.17 32.03 -55.66
C ALA A 16 13.60 30.77 -56.38
N GLY A 17 12.66 30.09 -55.70
CA GLY A 17 11.74 29.14 -56.32
C GLY A 17 10.58 28.76 -55.39
N ARG A 18 9.35 29.17 -55.76
CA ARG A 18 8.09 28.90 -55.06
C ARG A 18 7.62 27.46 -55.24
N GLY A 19 7.02 26.90 -54.18
CA GLY A 19 5.83 26.05 -54.26
C GLY A 19 6.03 24.53 -54.39
N ARG A 20 5.56 23.77 -53.39
CA ARG A 20 4.34 22.93 -53.47
C ARG A 20 4.22 22.06 -52.22
N ARG A 21 3.04 22.11 -51.61
CA ARG A 21 2.62 21.25 -50.50
C ARG A 21 2.52 19.80 -50.97
N GLY A 22 3.38 18.93 -50.43
CA GLY A 22 3.23 17.47 -50.50
C GLY A 22 2.83 16.94 -49.12
N ARG A 23 1.56 16.54 -48.96
CA ARG A 23 1.05 15.83 -47.78
C ARG A 23 1.69 14.44 -47.72
N ARG A 24 2.52 14.17 -46.69
CA ARG A 24 2.83 12.80 -46.24
C ARG A 24 1.76 12.37 -45.23
N PRO A 25 1.03 11.27 -45.43
CA PRO A 25 0.32 10.66 -44.31
C PRO A 25 1.34 9.86 -43.51
N SER A 26 1.73 10.35 -42.32
CA SER A 26 2.39 9.50 -41.33
C SER A 26 1.31 8.58 -40.77
N SER A 27 1.33 7.30 -41.14
CA SER A 27 0.62 6.24 -40.43
C SER A 27 1.22 6.15 -39.03
N ARG A 28 0.68 6.95 -38.10
CA ARG A 28 0.86 6.74 -36.66
C ARG A 28 0.13 5.45 -36.32
N GLN A 29 0.86 4.34 -36.44
CA GLN A 29 0.46 3.08 -35.86
C GLN A 29 0.45 3.28 -34.34
N ARG A 30 -0.72 3.60 -33.81
CA ARG A 30 -1.02 3.54 -32.37
C ARG A 30 -0.70 2.11 -31.95
N ARG A 31 0.47 1.91 -31.34
CA ARG A 31 0.70 0.74 -30.49
C ARG A 31 -0.25 0.91 -29.32
N SER A 32 -1.43 0.29 -29.43
CA SER A 32 -2.26 0.03 -28.25
C SER A 32 -1.42 -0.83 -27.33
N ALA A 33 -0.97 -0.25 -26.22
CA ALA A 33 -0.45 -1.04 -25.12
C ALA A 33 -1.60 -1.97 -24.70
N VAL A 34 -1.45 -3.27 -24.95
CA VAL A 34 -2.28 -4.27 -24.32
C VAL A 34 -1.95 -4.17 -22.83
N THR A 35 -2.79 -3.46 -22.08
CA THR A 35 -2.92 -3.70 -20.64
C THR A 35 -3.30 -5.17 -20.54
N ARG A 36 -2.32 -6.04 -20.23
CA ARG A 36 -2.65 -7.37 -19.74
C ARG A 36 -3.43 -7.12 -18.46
N GLY A 37 -4.76 -7.24 -18.53
CA GLY A 37 -5.55 -7.43 -17.32
C GLY A 37 -4.91 -8.59 -16.55
N SER A 38 -4.75 -8.41 -15.25
CA SER A 38 -4.28 -9.47 -14.39
C SER A 38 -5.16 -10.70 -14.63
N ASP A 39 -4.56 -11.80 -15.12
CA ASP A 39 -5.24 -13.11 -15.21
C ASP A 39 -5.37 -13.77 -13.82
N ARG A 40 -4.87 -13.07 -12.80
CA ARG A 40 -5.08 -13.40 -11.40
C ARG A 40 -6.38 -12.70 -11.02
N GLY A 41 -7.40 -13.48 -10.70
CA GLY A 41 -8.71 -12.97 -10.28
C GLY A 41 -8.62 -11.95 -9.13
N PRO A 42 -9.73 -11.29 -8.79
CA PRO A 42 -9.73 -10.27 -7.76
C PRO A 42 -9.27 -10.84 -6.41
N ALA A 43 -8.55 -10.03 -5.65
CA ALA A 43 -8.21 -10.30 -4.26
C ALA A 43 -9.24 -9.66 -3.33
N THR A 44 -9.45 -10.26 -2.17
CA THR A 44 -10.31 -9.76 -1.10
C THR A 44 -9.52 -9.62 0.18
N GLY A 45 -10.09 -8.94 1.16
CA GLY A 45 -9.50 -8.87 2.48
C GLY A 45 -10.26 -7.93 3.40
N VAL A 46 -9.66 -7.62 4.55
CA VAL A 46 -10.27 -6.75 5.55
C VAL A 46 -9.26 -5.71 6.02
N VAL A 47 -9.72 -4.46 6.19
CA VAL A 47 -9.02 -3.44 6.96
C VAL A 47 -9.67 -3.36 8.32
N TYR A 48 -8.88 -3.55 9.37
CA TYR A 48 -9.28 -3.29 10.76
C TYR A 48 -8.57 -2.04 11.23
N VAL A 49 -9.32 -0.98 11.53
CA VAL A 49 -8.81 0.18 12.25
C VAL A 49 -9.13 -0.02 13.71
N HIS A 50 -8.11 -0.39 14.49
CA HIS A 50 -8.25 -0.71 15.90
C HIS A 50 -8.29 0.54 16.78
N SER A 51 -7.61 1.60 16.38
CA SER A 51 -7.62 2.87 17.13
C SER A 51 -7.31 4.02 16.20
N SER A 52 -8.22 5.00 16.18
CA SER A 52 -8.09 6.27 15.48
C SER A 52 -8.66 7.41 16.32
N PRO A 53 -7.97 8.57 16.44
CA PRO A 53 -8.61 9.78 16.93
C PRO A 53 -9.76 10.18 16.00
N SER A 54 -10.86 10.71 16.57
CA SER A 54 -12.04 11.10 15.79
C SER A 54 -11.74 12.07 14.65
N ALA A 55 -10.80 13.01 14.86
CA ALA A 55 -10.37 13.97 13.84
C ALA A 55 -9.67 13.32 12.63
N VAL A 56 -9.17 12.09 12.78
CA VAL A 56 -8.45 11.36 11.72
C VAL A 56 -9.38 10.42 10.94
N CYS A 57 -10.54 10.05 11.49
CA CYS A 57 -11.50 9.12 10.87
C CYS A 57 -11.91 9.50 9.43
N PRO A 58 -12.26 10.77 9.10
CA PRO A 58 -12.58 11.14 7.72
C PRO A 58 -11.40 10.99 6.75
N HIS A 59 -10.17 11.14 7.25
CA HIS A 59 -8.97 10.97 6.43
C HIS A 59 -8.65 9.51 6.15
N VAL A 60 -8.94 8.62 7.12
CA VAL A 60 -8.84 7.17 6.94
C VAL A 60 -9.82 6.70 5.87
N GLU A 61 -11.07 7.15 5.92
CA GLU A 61 -12.08 6.85 4.89
C GLU A 61 -11.63 7.32 3.51
N TRP A 62 -11.09 8.54 3.42
CA TRP A 62 -10.59 9.08 2.17
C TRP A 62 -9.40 8.29 1.62
N ALA A 63 -8.46 7.89 2.48
CA ALA A 63 -7.30 7.09 2.11
C ALA A 63 -7.70 5.71 1.58
N ILE A 64 -8.61 5.01 2.28
CA ILE A 64 -9.14 3.71 1.85
C ILE A 64 -9.91 3.86 0.54
N SER A 65 -10.77 4.88 0.43
CA SER A 65 -11.53 5.13 -0.80
C SER A 65 -10.60 5.38 -2.00
N GLY A 66 -9.52 6.12 -1.79
CA GLY A 66 -8.50 6.39 -2.82
C GLY A 66 -7.75 5.12 -3.24
N ALA A 67 -7.41 4.25 -2.29
CA ALA A 67 -6.73 2.98 -2.56
C ALA A 67 -7.63 1.99 -3.30
N LEU A 68 -8.93 1.93 -2.98
CA LEU A 68 -9.89 1.02 -3.61
C LEU A 68 -10.52 1.58 -4.89
N GLY A 69 -10.39 2.89 -5.15
CA GLY A 69 -11.04 3.55 -6.29
C GLY A 69 -12.57 3.64 -6.18
N THR A 70 -13.13 3.33 -5.01
CA THR A 70 -14.56 3.41 -4.71
C THR A 70 -14.78 4.17 -3.41
N ARG A 71 -15.97 4.75 -3.22
CA ARG A 71 -16.30 5.43 -1.97
C ARG A 71 -16.51 4.39 -0.86
N VAL A 72 -15.81 4.56 0.24
CA VAL A 72 -15.98 3.80 1.48
C VAL A 72 -16.65 4.68 2.53
N ASP A 73 -17.59 4.09 3.27
CA ASP A 73 -18.25 4.67 4.42
C ASP A 73 -18.02 3.71 5.59
N LEU A 74 -17.35 4.17 6.64
CA LEU A 74 -16.95 3.33 7.77
C LEU A 74 -17.89 3.54 8.95
N SER A 75 -18.39 2.43 9.50
CA SER A 75 -19.12 2.46 10.76
C SER A 75 -18.17 2.55 11.94
N TRP A 76 -17.91 3.77 12.41
CA TRP A 76 -17.04 4.02 13.56
C TRP A 76 -17.75 3.75 14.88
N THR A 77 -17.12 2.96 15.75
CA THR A 77 -17.56 2.68 17.12
C THR A 77 -16.48 3.07 18.11
N ALA A 78 -16.86 3.28 19.38
CA ALA A 78 -15.89 3.58 20.43
C ALA A 78 -14.96 2.37 20.68
N GLN A 79 -13.68 2.62 20.86
CA GLN A 79 -12.70 1.59 21.23
C GLN A 79 -12.62 1.46 22.76
N SER A 80 -12.99 0.30 23.29
CA SER A 80 -12.98 -0.01 24.73
C SER A 80 -11.59 0.05 25.35
N ALA A 81 -10.57 -0.41 24.63
CA ALA A 81 -9.19 -0.45 25.12
C ALA A 81 -8.50 0.92 25.18
N ALA A 82 -9.04 1.93 24.49
CA ALA A 82 -8.48 3.27 24.45
C ALA A 82 -9.60 4.32 24.40
N PRO A 83 -10.09 4.77 25.58
CA PRO A 83 -11.14 5.78 25.66
C PRO A 83 -10.84 7.03 24.82
N GLY A 84 -11.84 7.49 24.07
CA GLY A 84 -11.71 8.62 23.15
C GLY A 84 -11.12 8.27 21.78
N GLN A 85 -10.71 7.02 21.56
CA GLN A 85 -10.38 6.49 20.24
C GLN A 85 -11.58 5.76 19.63
N LEU A 86 -11.60 5.72 18.31
CA LEU A 86 -12.61 5.02 17.52
C LEU A 86 -11.98 3.84 16.78
N ARG A 87 -12.81 2.85 16.50
CA ARG A 87 -12.48 1.68 15.69
C ARG A 87 -13.49 1.50 14.56
N ALA A 88 -13.08 0.86 13.49
CA ALA A 88 -13.94 0.48 12.37
C ALA A 88 -13.32 -0.70 11.62
N GLU A 89 -14.13 -1.39 10.83
CA GLU A 89 -13.66 -2.43 9.91
C GLU A 89 -14.31 -2.27 8.53
N CYS A 90 -13.62 -2.73 7.50
CA CYS A 90 -14.10 -2.69 6.13
C CYS A 90 -13.58 -3.89 5.34
N VAL A 91 -14.50 -4.69 4.82
CA VAL A 91 -14.20 -5.70 3.81
C VAL A 91 -13.99 -5.01 2.48
N TRP A 92 -12.97 -5.44 1.74
CA TRP A 92 -12.62 -4.85 0.46
C TRP A 92 -12.40 -5.91 -0.62
N THR A 93 -12.42 -5.46 -1.87
CA THR A 93 -12.09 -6.27 -3.05
C THR A 93 -11.30 -5.39 -4.01
N GLY A 94 -10.29 -5.94 -4.65
CA GLY A 94 -9.41 -5.20 -5.56
C GLY A 94 -8.50 -6.13 -6.37
N GLU A 95 -7.50 -5.55 -7.01
CA GLU A 95 -6.44 -6.34 -7.66
C GLU A 95 -5.49 -6.92 -6.60
N PRO A 96 -4.81 -8.06 -6.85
CA PRO A 96 -3.77 -8.56 -5.96
C PRO A 96 -2.70 -7.48 -5.66
N GLY A 97 -2.35 -7.32 -4.39
CA GLY A 97 -1.49 -6.25 -3.88
C GLY A 97 -2.24 -4.99 -3.40
N THR A 98 -3.57 -4.98 -3.47
CA THR A 98 -4.39 -3.89 -2.93
C THR A 98 -4.19 -3.73 -1.42
N GLY A 99 -3.99 -4.81 -0.67
CA GLY A 99 -3.68 -4.76 0.76
C GLY A 99 -2.44 -3.93 1.07
N GLY A 100 -1.36 -4.11 0.30
CA GLY A 100 -0.15 -3.29 0.43
C GLY A 100 -0.36 -1.81 0.07
N THR A 101 -1.26 -1.53 -0.88
CA THR A 101 -1.65 -0.17 -1.26
C THR A 101 -2.43 0.51 -0.13
N LEU A 102 -3.38 -0.20 0.49
CA LEU A 102 -4.12 0.27 1.66
C LEU A 102 -3.19 0.60 2.83
N VAL A 103 -2.26 -0.30 3.16
CA VAL A 103 -1.26 -0.09 4.21
C VAL A 103 -0.43 1.15 3.93
N SER A 104 0.04 1.33 2.70
CA SER A 104 0.85 2.48 2.31
C SER A 104 0.09 3.81 2.48
N ALA A 105 -1.21 3.82 2.19
CA ALA A 105 -2.07 4.99 2.39
C ALA A 105 -2.31 5.28 3.88
N LEU A 106 -2.61 4.25 4.68
CA LEU A 106 -2.90 4.40 6.12
C LEU A 106 -1.68 4.84 6.94
N ARG A 107 -0.47 4.48 6.50
CA ARG A 107 0.79 4.87 7.17
C ARG A 107 1.05 6.37 7.17
N ALA A 108 0.29 7.18 6.44
CA ALA A 108 0.35 8.64 6.53
C ALA A 108 -0.03 9.17 7.94
N TRP A 109 -0.68 8.34 8.78
CA TRP A 109 -1.05 8.66 10.16
C TRP A 109 -0.39 7.69 11.15
N PRO A 110 0.83 7.99 11.64
CA PRO A 110 1.61 7.09 12.49
C PRO A 110 0.96 6.75 13.84
N MET A 111 -0.02 7.54 14.29
CA MET A 111 -0.75 7.28 15.54
C MET A 111 -1.79 6.16 15.43
N LEU A 112 -2.12 5.71 14.21
CA LEU A 112 -3.12 4.67 14.00
C LEU A 112 -2.62 3.30 14.47
N ARG A 113 -3.53 2.52 15.07
CA ARG A 113 -3.39 1.06 15.20
C ARG A 113 -4.30 0.41 14.17
N PHE A 114 -3.75 -0.41 13.29
CA PHE A 114 -4.55 -1.07 12.26
C PHE A 114 -3.96 -2.42 11.85
N GLU A 115 -4.81 -3.26 11.30
CA GLU A 115 -4.44 -4.47 10.59
C GLU A 115 -5.05 -4.45 9.18
N VAL A 116 -4.32 -4.97 8.21
CA VAL A 116 -4.86 -5.24 6.87
C VAL A 116 -4.58 -6.70 6.55
N THR A 117 -5.60 -7.40 6.10
CA THR A 117 -5.46 -8.74 5.53
C THR A 117 -5.74 -8.68 4.04
N GLU A 118 -5.04 -9.52 3.29
CA GLU A 118 -5.33 -9.87 1.90
C GLU A 118 -5.43 -11.39 1.84
N ASP A 119 -6.57 -11.90 1.39
CA ASP A 119 -6.80 -13.33 1.23
C ASP A 119 -5.98 -13.87 0.03
N PRO A 120 -5.54 -15.13 0.07
CA PRO A 120 -4.82 -15.72 -1.05
C PRO A 120 -5.68 -15.69 -2.32
N SER A 121 -5.04 -15.35 -3.44
CA SER A 121 -5.67 -15.32 -4.76
C SER A 121 -4.89 -16.19 -5.75
N VAL A 122 -5.36 -16.31 -6.99
CA VAL A 122 -4.75 -17.21 -7.97
C VAL A 122 -3.29 -16.82 -8.22
N GLY A 123 -2.37 -17.67 -7.74
CA GLY A 123 -0.93 -17.49 -7.89
C GLY A 123 -0.31 -16.39 -7.01
N VAL A 124 -1.01 -15.97 -5.95
CA VAL A 124 -0.52 -15.01 -4.95
C VAL A 124 -0.91 -15.50 -3.56
N ASP A 125 0.08 -15.60 -2.67
CA ASP A 125 -0.16 -15.95 -1.27
C ASP A 125 -0.96 -14.85 -0.57
N GLY A 126 -1.67 -15.22 0.50
CA GLY A 126 -2.32 -14.22 1.35
C GLY A 126 -1.28 -13.39 2.09
N GLU A 127 -1.67 -12.22 2.58
CA GLU A 127 -0.80 -11.36 3.36
C GLU A 127 -1.51 -10.78 4.57
N ARG A 128 -0.75 -10.59 5.64
CA ARG A 128 -1.20 -9.88 6.85
C ARG A 128 -0.23 -8.78 7.17
N TYR A 129 -0.79 -7.64 7.54
CA TYR A 129 -0.06 -6.44 7.92
C TYR A 129 -0.59 -5.94 9.26
N CYS A 130 0.31 -5.58 10.16
CA CYS A 130 -0.03 -5.02 11.46
C CYS A 130 0.76 -3.73 11.66
N HIS A 131 0.09 -2.64 12.01
CA HIS A 131 0.73 -1.39 12.36
C HIS A 131 0.40 -1.01 13.79
N VAL A 132 1.43 -0.81 14.60
CA VAL A 132 1.34 -0.30 15.97
C VAL A 132 2.27 0.90 16.08
N PRO A 133 1.84 2.06 16.62
CA PRO A 133 2.64 3.29 16.59
C PRO A 133 4.08 3.15 17.12
N GLU A 134 4.28 2.35 18.16
CA GLU A 134 5.60 2.18 18.80
C GLU A 134 6.46 1.09 18.14
N LEU A 135 5.85 0.14 17.44
CA LEU A 135 6.53 -0.99 16.79
C LEU A 135 6.72 -0.78 15.28
N GLY A 136 5.92 0.10 14.68
CA GLY A 136 5.86 0.32 13.23
C GLY A 136 5.03 -0.75 12.51
N LEU A 137 5.37 -0.97 11.23
CA LEU A 137 4.70 -1.94 10.36
C LEU A 137 5.39 -3.31 10.45
N TRP A 138 4.60 -4.33 10.72
CA TRP A 138 4.93 -5.72 10.47
C TRP A 138 4.10 -6.28 9.31
N ARG A 139 4.68 -7.24 8.59
CA ARG A 139 4.08 -7.91 7.44
C ARG A 139 4.54 -9.36 7.40
N ALA A 140 3.64 -10.27 7.07
CA ALA A 140 3.99 -11.62 6.68
C ALA A 140 3.01 -12.20 5.66
N ALA A 141 3.48 -13.20 4.90
CA ALA A 141 2.60 -14.02 4.07
C ALA A 141 1.76 -14.94 4.96
N THR A 142 0.56 -15.26 4.52
CA THR A 142 -0.37 -16.15 5.23
C THR A 142 -0.79 -17.32 4.36
N GLY A 143 -0.91 -18.49 5.01
CA GLY A 143 -1.49 -19.68 4.40
C GLY A 143 -3.01 -19.56 4.25
N ALA A 144 -3.62 -20.49 3.52
CA ALA A 144 -5.07 -20.51 3.30
C ALA A 144 -5.91 -20.63 4.60
N ASN A 145 -5.30 -21.10 5.69
CA ASN A 145 -5.91 -21.18 7.01
C ASN A 145 -5.63 -19.95 7.92
N GLY A 146 -4.89 -18.96 7.42
CA GLY A 146 -4.51 -17.76 8.17
C GLY A 146 -3.20 -17.87 8.95
N ASP A 147 -2.50 -19.02 8.91
CA ASP A 147 -1.21 -19.17 9.58
C ASP A 147 -0.12 -18.32 8.93
N ILE A 148 0.80 -17.79 9.74
CA ILE A 148 1.96 -17.08 9.24
C ILE A 148 2.91 -18.05 8.53
N MET A 149 3.22 -17.76 7.27
CA MET A 149 4.16 -18.53 6.48
C MET A 149 5.57 -18.01 6.63
N VAL A 150 6.46 -18.89 7.06
CA VAL A 150 7.90 -18.65 7.13
C VAL A 150 8.61 -19.47 6.05
N THR A 151 9.38 -18.81 5.20
CA THR A 151 10.08 -19.49 4.10
C THR A 151 11.40 -20.12 4.54
N GLU A 152 11.88 -21.11 3.77
CA GLU A 152 13.18 -21.73 4.01
C GLU A 152 14.31 -20.68 4.04
N ASP A 153 14.30 -19.72 3.13
CA ASP A 153 15.32 -18.68 3.03
C ASP A 153 15.29 -17.73 4.24
N GLN A 154 14.10 -17.42 4.76
CA GLN A 154 13.96 -16.67 6.02
C GLN A 154 14.57 -17.44 7.19
N LEU A 155 14.27 -18.74 7.32
CA LEU A 155 14.87 -19.59 8.37
C LEU A 155 16.38 -19.71 8.23
N ARG A 156 16.90 -19.85 7.01
CA ARG A 156 18.33 -19.92 6.74
C ARG A 156 19.02 -18.61 7.11
N THR A 157 18.44 -17.48 6.71
CA THR A 157 18.94 -16.14 7.06
C THR A 157 18.92 -15.93 8.57
N LEU A 158 17.85 -16.36 9.24
CA LEU A 158 17.70 -16.31 10.70
C LEU A 158 18.80 -17.10 11.41
N ALA A 159 19.03 -18.34 10.98
CA ALA A 159 20.06 -19.20 11.56
C ALA A 159 21.48 -18.65 11.35
N LEU A 160 21.77 -18.05 10.19
CA LEU A 160 23.08 -17.46 9.89
C LEU A 160 23.37 -16.18 10.67
N THR A 161 22.34 -15.39 11.00
CA THR A 161 22.48 -14.06 11.60
C THR A 161 22.30 -14.03 13.12
N SER A 162 21.90 -15.16 13.72
CA SER A 162 21.70 -15.28 15.17
C SER A 162 22.98 -15.70 15.88
N THR A 163 23.32 -15.04 16.97
CA THR A 163 24.50 -15.32 17.81
C THR A 163 24.11 -16.11 19.05
N GLY A 164 23.56 -17.32 18.87
CA GLY A 164 23.13 -18.22 19.94
C GLY A 164 21.60 -18.33 20.10
N GLN A 165 21.18 -19.22 20.98
CA GLN A 165 19.78 -19.66 21.12
C GLN A 165 18.80 -18.54 21.50
N GLU A 166 19.16 -17.68 22.46
CA GLU A 166 18.33 -16.55 22.88
C GLU A 166 18.05 -15.58 21.72
N SER A 167 19.11 -15.21 20.98
CA SER A 167 18.99 -14.30 19.83
C SER A 167 18.17 -14.91 18.70
N PHE A 168 18.24 -16.24 18.52
CA PHE A 168 17.42 -16.96 17.55
C PHE A 168 15.95 -16.92 17.96
N GLY A 169 15.62 -17.26 19.20
CA GLY A 169 14.25 -17.22 19.73
C GLY A 169 13.62 -15.85 19.58
N HIS A 170 14.32 -14.79 20.01
CA HIS A 170 13.80 -13.42 19.88
C HIS A 170 13.53 -13.00 18.42
N ARG A 171 14.39 -13.42 17.48
CA ARG A 171 14.15 -13.11 16.07
C ARG A 171 13.03 -13.96 15.46
N VAL A 172 12.79 -15.19 15.96
CA VAL A 172 11.60 -15.97 15.62
C VAL A 172 10.34 -15.20 16.02
N GLU A 173 10.27 -14.69 17.25
CA GLU A 173 9.12 -13.91 17.73
C GLU A 173 8.87 -12.65 16.89
N GLN A 174 9.94 -11.93 16.52
CA GLN A 174 9.84 -10.78 15.61
C GLN A 174 9.31 -11.17 14.23
N MET A 175 9.80 -12.28 13.68
CA MET A 175 9.36 -12.80 12.39
C MET A 175 7.89 -13.21 12.42
N LEU A 176 7.44 -13.83 13.52
CA LEU A 176 6.04 -14.21 13.74
C LEU A 176 5.12 -13.05 14.11
N GLY A 177 5.67 -11.87 14.42
CA GLY A 177 4.89 -10.69 14.75
C GLY A 177 4.33 -10.69 16.17
N SER A 178 4.87 -11.51 17.07
CA SER A 178 4.32 -11.71 18.42
C SER A 178 4.14 -10.41 19.21
N ALA A 179 5.07 -9.47 19.09
CA ALA A 179 4.96 -8.16 19.74
C ALA A 179 3.80 -7.31 19.20
N TRP A 180 3.48 -7.41 17.90
CA TRP A 180 2.33 -6.74 17.32
C TRP A 180 1.03 -7.38 17.76
N ASP A 181 0.99 -8.72 17.81
CA ASP A 181 -0.17 -9.45 18.31
C ASP A 181 -0.47 -9.08 19.77
N GLU A 182 0.53 -9.11 20.65
CA GLU A 182 0.37 -8.71 22.05
C GLU A 182 -0.12 -7.26 22.19
N ALA A 183 0.44 -6.34 21.39
CA ALA A 183 0.06 -4.93 21.46
C ALA A 183 -1.35 -4.65 20.90
N LEU A 184 -1.83 -5.45 19.93
CA LEU A 184 -3.14 -5.29 19.31
C LEU A 184 -4.24 -6.08 20.02
N GLU A 185 -3.89 -7.14 20.74
CA GLU A 185 -4.86 -8.03 21.38
C GLU A 185 -5.89 -7.29 22.26
N PRO A 186 -5.52 -6.31 23.09
CA PRO A 186 -6.51 -5.54 23.86
C PRO A 186 -7.53 -4.82 22.99
N PHE A 187 -7.16 -4.41 21.77
CA PHE A 187 -7.99 -3.63 20.86
C PHE A 187 -8.91 -4.49 19.97
N ARG A 188 -8.63 -5.79 19.84
CA ARG A 188 -9.46 -6.73 19.07
C ARG A 188 -10.77 -7.06 19.79
N CYS A 189 -10.73 -7.10 21.12
CA CYS A 189 -11.87 -7.39 21.99
C CYS A 189 -12.65 -6.11 22.32
N GLY A 190 -13.79 -5.86 21.66
CA GLY A 190 -14.60 -4.68 22.01
C GLY A 190 -15.75 -4.36 21.04
N GLY A 191 -16.54 -5.36 20.67
CA GLY A 191 -17.61 -5.23 19.66
C GLY A 191 -18.99 -4.82 20.18
N ASP A 192 -19.14 -4.41 21.44
CA ASP A 192 -20.49 -4.12 22.01
C ASP A 192 -20.87 -2.62 21.97
N GLY A 193 -20.05 -1.76 21.33
CA GLY A 193 -20.32 -0.33 21.24
C GLY A 193 -21.25 0.04 20.09
N ALA A 194 -22.35 0.76 20.38
CA ALA A 194 -23.22 1.34 19.35
C ALA A 194 -22.44 2.30 18.42
N PRO A 195 -22.77 2.36 17.12
CA PRO A 195 -22.12 3.26 16.17
C PRO A 195 -22.26 4.73 16.59
N VAL A 196 -21.16 5.49 16.46
CA VAL A 196 -21.12 6.91 16.83
C VAL A 196 -21.61 7.74 15.65
N THR A 197 -22.87 8.18 15.69
CA THR A 197 -23.43 9.11 14.69
C THR A 197 -23.07 10.55 15.05
N TRP A 198 -22.26 11.20 14.22
CA TRP A 198 -21.94 12.62 14.38
C TRP A 198 -23.12 13.51 13.97
N LEU A 199 -23.72 14.22 14.92
CA LEU A 199 -24.62 15.34 14.64
C LEU A 199 -23.78 16.60 14.41
N HIS A 200 -23.47 16.91 13.16
CA HIS A 200 -22.97 18.23 12.78
C HIS A 200 -24.09 19.27 12.93
N ARG A 201 -24.01 20.11 13.98
CA ARG A 201 -24.79 21.35 14.07
C ARG A 201 -24.08 22.41 13.22
N VAL A 202 -24.62 22.69 12.04
CA VAL A 202 -24.29 23.93 11.31
C VAL A 202 -24.99 25.09 12.02
N GLY A 203 -24.21 26.10 12.38
CA GLY A 203 -24.68 27.43 12.74
C GLY A 203 -24.55 28.39 11.57
#